data_AF-A0A3D2Z4C7-F1
#
_entry.id   AF-A0A3D2Z4C7-F1
#
_cell.length_a   1.000
_cell.length_b   1.000
_cell.length_c   1.000
_cell.angle_alpha   90.00
_cell.angle_beta   90.00
_cell.angle_gamma   90.00
#
_symmetry.space_group_name_H-M   'P 1'
#
loop_
_entity.id
_entity.type
_entity.pdbx_description
1 polymer ?
#
loop_
_entity_poly.entity_id
_entity_poly.type
_entity_poly.pdbx_seq_one_letter_code
_entity_poly.pdbx_strand_id
1 'polypeptide(L)'
;MIPNVLDQAEIDACNAALDAKMDEARTFDAGRLSRDSKALGGDSSRIELTGMLGWAPALRKPFRKLLVHPFVVSRLNEFSGKGFRLDHGPLLIRAKKGAEGHRFHGAGEPFDQAT
;
A
#
# COMPACT_ATOMS: atom_id res chain seq x y z
N MET A 1 -6.44 -9.29 13.45
CA MET A 1 -6.34 -9.68 12.02
C MET A 1 -7.68 -10.26 11.61
N ILE A 2 -8.19 -9.90 10.43
CA ILE A 2 -9.44 -10.44 9.89
C ILE A 2 -9.07 -11.28 8.67
N PRO A 3 -9.17 -12.62 8.75
CA PRO A 3 -8.81 -13.48 7.64
C PRO A 3 -9.85 -13.38 6.52
N ASN A 4 -9.42 -13.67 5.29
CA ASN A 4 -10.31 -13.87 4.13
C ASN A 4 -11.26 -12.68 3.85
N VAL A 5 -10.77 -11.45 4.03
CA VAL A 5 -11.54 -10.25 3.67
C VAL A 5 -11.74 -10.16 2.16
N LEU A 6 -10.73 -10.54 1.38
CA LEU A 6 -10.80 -10.62 -0.07
C LEU A 6 -10.87 -12.07 -0.49
N ASP A 7 -11.68 -12.37 -1.51
CA ASP A 7 -11.67 -13.66 -2.17
C ASP A 7 -10.49 -13.77 -3.17
N GLN A 8 -10.24 -14.99 -3.67
CA GLN A 8 -9.13 -15.24 -4.59
C GLN A 8 -9.29 -14.46 -5.90
N ALA A 9 -10.50 -14.27 -6.41
CA ALA A 9 -10.72 -13.55 -7.66
C ALA A 9 -10.46 -12.05 -7.51
N GLU A 10 -10.78 -11.47 -6.35
CA GLU A 10 -10.44 -10.10 -5.99
C GLU A 10 -8.92 -9.90 -5.88
N ILE A 11 -8.23 -10.86 -5.24
CA ILE A 11 -6.77 -10.87 -5.13
C ILE A 11 -6.14 -10.94 -6.53
N ASP A 12 -6.58 -11.89 -7.37
CA ASP A 12 -6.06 -12.10 -8.72
C ASP A 12 -6.29 -10.86 -9.61
N ALA A 13 -7.47 -10.23 -9.51
CA ALA A 13 -7.77 -9.02 -10.26
C ALA A 13 -6.88 -7.84 -9.84
N CYS A 14 -6.57 -7.70 -8.54
CA CYS A 14 -5.61 -6.70 -8.08
C CYS A 14 -4.20 -6.99 -8.59
N ASN A 15 -3.73 -8.23 -8.43
CA ASN A 15 -2.39 -8.64 -8.85
C ASN A 15 -2.18 -8.47 -10.35
N ALA A 16 -3.13 -8.89 -11.18
CA ALA A 16 -3.04 -8.70 -12.64
C ALA A 16 -2.95 -7.22 -13.03
N ALA A 17 -3.66 -6.34 -12.33
CA ALA A 17 -3.58 -4.90 -12.58
C ALA A 17 -2.23 -4.29 -12.12
N LEU A 18 -1.65 -4.80 -11.04
CA LEU A 18 -0.31 -4.40 -10.59
C LEU A 18 0.75 -4.87 -11.59
N ASP A 19 0.70 -6.15 -12.00
CA ASP A 19 1.66 -6.75 -12.94
C ASP A 19 1.70 -5.98 -14.26
N ALA A 20 0.53 -5.56 -14.78
CA ALA A 20 0.42 -4.74 -15.99
C ALA A 20 1.02 -3.33 -15.85
N LYS A 21 1.36 -2.88 -14.65
CA LYS A 21 1.87 -1.55 -14.32
C LYS A 21 3.22 -1.56 -13.63
N MET A 22 3.86 -2.73 -13.49
CA MET A 22 5.13 -2.85 -12.78
C MET A 22 6.29 -2.10 -13.45
N ASP A 23 6.22 -1.85 -14.76
CA ASP A 23 7.23 -1.04 -15.46
C ASP A 23 7.23 0.44 -15.01
N GLU A 24 6.14 0.91 -14.42
CA GLU A 24 6.02 2.26 -13.84
C GLU A 24 6.42 2.30 -12.36
N ALA A 25 6.83 1.17 -11.78
CA ALA A 25 7.18 1.10 -10.38
C ALA A 25 8.52 1.79 -10.08
N ARG A 26 8.55 2.49 -8.95
CA ARG A 26 9.74 3.18 -8.46
C ARG A 26 10.61 2.24 -7.64
N THR A 27 11.86 2.14 -8.02
CA THR A 27 12.91 1.44 -7.25
C THR A 27 13.75 2.46 -6.50
N PHE A 28 14.26 2.06 -5.32
CA PHE A 28 15.16 2.90 -4.52
C PHE A 28 16.44 2.13 -4.19
N ASP A 29 17.52 2.87 -4.02
CA ASP A 29 18.79 2.33 -3.56
C ASP A 29 18.69 1.85 -2.11
N ALA A 30 19.43 0.78 -1.81
CA ALA A 30 19.56 0.26 -0.45
C ALA A 30 20.23 1.26 0.49
N GLY A 31 20.01 1.11 1.79
CA GLY A 31 20.53 1.99 2.84
C GLY A 31 19.54 3.06 3.30
N ARG A 32 18.53 3.37 2.48
CA ARG A 32 17.55 4.43 2.76
C ARG A 32 16.65 4.09 3.95
N LEU A 33 16.17 2.84 4.04
CA LEU A 33 15.22 2.42 5.08
C LEU A 33 15.92 1.94 6.35
N SER A 34 17.09 1.30 6.18
CA SER A 34 17.88 0.74 7.27
C SER A 34 18.69 1.78 8.05
N ARG A 35 19.03 2.93 7.43
CA ARG A 35 19.84 4.01 8.03
C ARG A 35 21.11 3.49 8.72
N ASP A 36 21.96 2.84 7.95
CA ASP A 36 23.26 2.26 8.39
C ASP A 36 23.16 1.11 9.40
N SER A 37 21.94 0.63 9.71
CA SER A 37 21.77 -0.56 10.54
C SER A 37 22.30 -1.80 9.83
N LYS A 38 23.35 -2.41 10.40
CA LYS A 38 23.92 -3.67 9.89
C LYS A 38 22.91 -4.83 9.94
N ALA A 39 22.06 -4.87 10.96
CA ALA A 39 21.07 -5.93 11.16
C ALA A 39 19.87 -5.82 10.20
N LEU A 40 19.58 -4.60 9.73
CA LEU A 40 18.51 -4.34 8.76
C LEU A 40 19.07 -4.09 7.36
N GLY A 41 20.38 -4.25 7.15
CA GLY A 41 20.99 -4.05 5.85
C GLY A 41 20.46 -5.05 4.83
N GLY A 42 20.51 -4.66 3.56
CA GLY A 42 20.14 -5.51 2.45
C GLY A 42 20.67 -4.94 1.15
N ASP A 43 20.61 -5.74 0.10
CA ASP A 43 21.17 -5.49 -1.22
C ASP A 43 20.16 -4.78 -2.16
N SER A 44 19.00 -4.39 -1.64
CA SER A 44 18.05 -3.48 -2.29
C SER A 44 17.09 -2.82 -1.31
N SER A 45 16.43 -1.75 -1.73
CA SER A 45 15.28 -1.20 -1.01
C SER A 45 13.95 -1.79 -1.46
N ARG A 46 12.85 -1.27 -0.91
CA ARG A 46 11.48 -1.58 -1.36
C ARG A 46 11.21 -1.02 -2.76
N ILE A 47 10.19 -1.55 -3.41
CA ILE A 47 9.64 -1.08 -4.68
C ILE A 47 8.26 -0.49 -4.39
N GLU A 48 7.97 0.67 -4.96
CA GLU A 48 6.69 1.35 -4.79
C GLU A 48 5.97 1.52 -6.12
N LEU A 49 4.66 1.33 -6.13
CA LEU A 49 3.80 1.69 -7.24
C LEU A 49 2.58 2.44 -6.70
N THR A 50 2.21 3.53 -7.36
CA THR A 50 1.09 4.40 -6.98
C THR A 50 0.22 4.71 -8.20
N GLY A 51 -0.85 5.50 -8.00
CA GLY A 51 -1.68 5.98 -9.11
C GLY A 51 -2.81 5.04 -9.51
N MET A 52 -3.04 3.95 -8.76
CA MET A 52 -4.06 2.93 -9.05
C MET A 52 -5.44 3.48 -9.42
N LEU A 53 -5.87 4.57 -8.78
CA LEU A 53 -7.20 5.16 -9.01
C LEU A 53 -7.27 5.99 -10.31
N GLY A 54 -6.13 6.43 -10.82
CA GLY A 54 -5.97 7.20 -12.06
C GLY A 54 -5.67 6.36 -13.30
N TRP A 55 -5.37 5.06 -13.15
CA TRP A 55 -5.10 4.18 -14.28
C TRP A 55 -6.30 4.00 -15.22
N ALA A 56 -6.05 3.41 -16.38
CA ALA A 56 -7.08 3.06 -17.35
C ALA A 56 -8.23 2.26 -16.69
N PRO A 57 -9.48 2.41 -17.16
CA PRO A 57 -10.67 1.87 -16.50
C PRO A 57 -10.58 0.40 -16.06
N ALA A 58 -10.02 -0.47 -16.89
CA ALA A 58 -9.86 -1.89 -16.59
C ALA A 58 -8.91 -2.14 -15.39
N LEU A 59 -7.84 -1.36 -15.28
CA LEU A 59 -6.79 -1.53 -14.26
C LEU A 59 -7.15 -0.85 -12.93
N ARG A 60 -7.89 0.27 -12.96
CA ARG A 60 -8.31 0.94 -11.71
C ARG A 60 -9.51 0.29 -11.01
N LYS A 61 -10.32 -0.46 -11.77
CA LYS A 61 -11.57 -1.08 -11.28
C LYS A 61 -11.39 -1.92 -10.00
N PRO A 62 -10.42 -2.85 -9.91
CA PRO A 62 -10.22 -3.63 -8.68
C PRO A 62 -9.96 -2.74 -7.46
N PHE A 63 -9.07 -1.75 -7.57
CA PHE A 63 -8.77 -0.85 -6.45
C PHE A 63 -9.94 0.03 -6.03
N ARG A 64 -10.79 0.48 -6.98
CA ARG A 64 -12.02 1.21 -6.64
C ARG A 64 -13.02 0.34 -5.87
N LYS A 65 -13.07 -0.97 -6.12
CA LYS A 65 -13.91 -1.90 -5.34
C LYS A 65 -13.42 -2.01 -3.90
N LEU A 66 -12.09 -2.01 -3.68
CA LEU A 66 -11.51 -2.05 -2.33
C LEU A 66 -11.94 -0.85 -1.47
N LEU A 67 -12.04 0.35 -2.06
CA LEU A 67 -12.47 1.56 -1.36
C LEU A 67 -13.87 1.47 -0.74
N VAL A 68 -14.74 0.64 -1.33
CA VAL A 68 -16.13 0.46 -0.90
C VAL A 68 -16.39 -0.95 -0.40
N HIS A 69 -15.34 -1.72 -0.09
CA HIS A 69 -15.48 -3.10 0.33
C HIS A 69 -16.30 -3.18 1.63
N PRO A 70 -17.38 -3.99 1.70
CA PRO A 70 -18.33 -3.96 2.82
C PRO A 70 -17.66 -4.15 4.19
N PHE A 71 -16.67 -5.04 4.26
CA PHE A 71 -15.92 -5.25 5.50
C PHE A 71 -15.12 -4.01 5.93
N VAL A 72 -14.52 -3.30 4.98
CA VAL A 72 -13.70 -2.11 5.26
C VAL A 72 -14.62 -0.96 5.67
N VAL A 73 -15.65 -0.68 4.87
CA VAL A 73 -16.59 0.43 5.10
C VAL A 73 -17.30 0.28 6.44
N SER A 74 -17.76 -0.92 6.80
CA SER A 74 -18.46 -1.12 8.07
C SER A 74 -17.58 -0.75 9.26
N ARG A 75 -16.29 -1.09 9.21
CA ARG A 75 -15.34 -0.84 10.32
C ARG A 75 -14.88 0.61 10.36
N LEU A 76 -14.63 1.23 9.21
CA LEU A 76 -14.28 2.65 9.17
C LEU A 76 -15.44 3.53 9.66
N ASN A 77 -16.69 3.14 9.41
CA ASN A 77 -17.84 3.84 10.00
C ASN A 77 -17.87 3.74 11.54
N GLU A 78 -17.49 2.60 12.12
CA GLU A 78 -17.43 2.44 13.59
C GLU A 78 -16.24 3.20 14.20
N PHE A 79 -15.07 3.16 13.55
CA PHE A 79 -13.85 3.77 14.10
C PHE A 79 -13.76 5.28 13.86
N SER A 80 -14.25 5.76 12.72
CA SER A 80 -14.08 7.13 12.27
C SER A 80 -15.41 7.88 12.10
N GLY A 81 -16.54 7.21 12.32
CA GLY A 81 -17.86 7.75 12.00
C GLY A 81 -18.18 7.68 10.50
N LYS A 82 -19.43 8.02 10.17
CA LYS A 82 -19.88 8.12 8.78
C LYS A 82 -19.22 9.31 8.09
N GLY A 83 -18.96 9.17 6.79
CA GLY A 83 -18.36 10.24 5.97
C GLY A 83 -16.84 10.29 6.05
N PHE A 84 -16.19 9.21 6.50
CA PHE A 84 -14.74 9.05 6.38
C PHE A 84 -14.27 9.28 4.95
N ARG A 85 -13.06 9.79 4.81
CA ARG A 85 -12.43 10.05 3.52
C ARG A 85 -11.09 9.35 3.47
N LEU A 86 -10.67 9.03 2.25
CA LEU A 86 -9.35 8.52 2.01
C LEU A 86 -8.34 9.66 2.19
N ASP A 87 -7.39 9.48 3.11
CA ASP A 87 -6.29 10.44 3.35
C ASP A 87 -5.29 10.45 2.18
N HIS A 88 -4.87 9.27 1.73
CA HIS A 88 -3.97 9.11 0.58
C HIS A 88 -4.36 7.93 -0.30
N GLY A 89 -4.00 8.02 -1.59
CA GLY A 89 -4.29 6.97 -2.57
C GLY A 89 -3.62 5.62 -2.25
N PRO A 90 -4.07 4.52 -2.87
CA PRO A 90 -3.45 3.22 -2.72
C PRO A 90 -1.96 3.24 -3.09
N LEU A 91 -1.17 2.48 -2.34
CA LEU A 91 0.27 2.27 -2.53
C LEU A 91 0.54 0.76 -2.51
N LEU A 92 1.26 0.27 -3.53
CA LEU A 92 1.89 -1.03 -3.50
C LEU A 92 3.26 -0.87 -2.84
N ILE A 93 3.57 -1.73 -1.88
CA ILE A 93 4.93 -1.94 -1.39
C ILE A 93 5.31 -3.38 -1.71
N ARG A 94 6.37 -3.56 -2.51
CA ARG A 94 6.94 -4.86 -2.85
C ARG A 94 8.40 -4.92 -2.40
N ALA A 95 8.83 -6.09 -1.95
CA ALA A 95 10.23 -6.36 -1.63
C ALA A 95 10.70 -7.62 -2.36
N LYS A 96 11.96 -7.63 -2.79
CA LYS A 96 12.63 -8.88 -3.20
C LYS A 96 13.33 -9.52 -2.00
N LYS A 97 13.61 -10.82 -2.12
CA LYS A 97 14.47 -11.50 -1.14
C LYS A 97 15.82 -10.75 -1.04
N GLY A 98 16.27 -10.49 0.19
CA GLY A 98 17.47 -9.69 0.46
C GLY A 98 17.24 -8.17 0.52
N ALA A 99 16.00 -7.70 0.38
CA ALA A 99 15.71 -6.28 0.60
C ALA A 99 15.99 -5.87 2.06
N GLU A 100 16.48 -4.65 2.24
CA GLU A 100 16.75 -4.06 3.54
C GLU A 100 15.47 -4.00 4.39
N GLY A 101 15.66 -4.10 5.70
CA GLY A 101 14.62 -3.86 6.69
C GLY A 101 14.37 -2.38 6.89
N HIS A 102 13.23 -2.08 7.53
CA HIS A 102 12.87 -0.72 7.89
C HIS A 102 13.18 -0.47 9.35
N ARG A 103 13.87 0.64 9.68
CA ARG A 103 13.95 1.09 11.07
C ARG A 103 12.54 1.29 11.62
N PHE A 104 12.35 0.96 12.89
CA PHE A 104 11.10 1.23 13.60
C PHE A 104 10.71 2.71 13.49
N HIS A 105 9.49 2.96 13.02
CA HIS A 105 8.91 4.30 12.82
C HIS A 105 7.40 4.22 13.03
N GLY A 106 6.80 5.34 13.44
CA GLY A 106 5.35 5.49 13.60
C GLY A 106 4.71 6.19 12.39
N ALA A 107 3.39 6.28 12.40
CA ALA A 107 2.60 6.94 11.35
C ALA A 107 2.59 8.48 11.45
N GLY A 108 3.62 9.08 12.07
CA GLY A 108 3.76 10.54 12.14
C GLY A 108 2.87 11.24 13.18
N GLU A 109 2.53 10.58 14.29
CA GLU A 109 1.79 11.24 15.38
C GLU A 109 2.68 12.08 16.31
N PRO A 110 2.21 13.27 16.74
CA PRO A 110 0.88 13.83 16.44
C PRO A 110 0.79 14.41 15.02
N PHE A 111 -0.25 13.98 14.30
CA PHE A 111 -0.55 14.44 12.95
C PHE A 111 -1.52 15.62 13.06
N ASP A 112 -1.01 16.84 12.91
CA ASP A 112 -1.84 18.04 12.85
C ASP A 112 -2.15 18.35 11.38
N GLN A 113 -3.42 18.19 10.96
CA GLN A 113 -3.88 18.58 9.62
C GLN A 113 -4.04 20.10 9.46
N ALA A 114 -3.90 20.87 10.53
CA ALA A 114 -4.10 22.32 10.56
C ALA A 114 -2.80 23.14 10.55
N THR A 115 -1.62 22.51 10.40
CA THR A 115 -0.33 23.18 10.20
C THR A 115 0.34 22.85 8.87
#